data_AF-A0AAW4QLL6-F1
#
_entry.id   AF-A0AAW4QLL6-F1
#
_cell.length_a   1.000
_cell.length_b   1.000
_cell.length_c   1.000
_cell.angle_alpha   90.00
_cell.angle_beta   90.00
_cell.angle_gamma   90.00
#
_symmetry.space_group_name_H-M   'P 1'
#
loop_
_entity.id
_entity.type
_entity.pdbx_description
1 polymer ?
#
loop_
_entity_poly.entity_id
_entity_poly.type
_entity_poly.pdbx_seq_one_letter_code
_entity_poly.pdbx_strand_id
1 'polypeptide(L)'
;MIPKFRAWDKRKSVIREVAVLHFTKGGKVNSIEYWKTPSELKSYHARNLVLMQSTGMKDKNDVEIFEGDIVLVSVQNGFDYLDNKVCIVKNSIGHSGLVCATVDEDLEYRIFNTELFEEYTYEVIGNIYENSELLEEQ
;
A
#
# COMPACT_ATOMS: atom_id res chain seq x y z
N MET A 1 -14.75 -7.00 2.11
CA MET A 1 -13.86 -5.84 2.31
C MET A 1 -14.46 -4.64 1.58
N ILE A 2 -14.51 -3.47 2.21
CA ILE A 2 -14.92 -2.23 1.53
C ILE A 2 -13.65 -1.65 0.87
N PRO A 3 -13.63 -1.43 -0.45
CA PRO A 3 -12.45 -0.86 -1.11
C PRO A 3 -12.14 0.54 -0.58
N LYS A 4 -10.91 0.75 -0.16
CA LYS A 4 -10.36 2.06 0.23
C LYS A 4 -9.14 2.36 -0.61
N PHE A 5 -8.93 3.64 -0.89
CA PHE A 5 -7.82 4.11 -1.69
C PHE A 5 -7.19 5.35 -1.07
N ARG A 6 -5.88 5.46 -1.23
CA ARG A 6 -5.18 6.73 -1.14
C ARG A 6 -4.54 7.02 -2.50
N ALA A 7 -4.09 8.25 -2.72
CA ALA A 7 -3.48 8.63 -3.97
C ALA A 7 -2.27 9.52 -3.78
N TRP A 8 -1.18 9.22 -4.48
CA TRP A 8 -0.04 10.12 -4.60
C TRP A 8 -0.33 11.26 -5.58
N ASP A 9 -0.30 12.51 -5.11
CA ASP A 9 -0.45 13.71 -5.97
C ASP A 9 0.90 14.19 -6.49
N LYS A 10 1.24 13.79 -7.72
CA LYS A 10 2.53 14.09 -8.38
C LYS A 10 2.86 15.58 -8.48
N ARG A 11 1.85 16.46 -8.40
CA ARG A 11 2.03 17.91 -8.56
C ARG A 11 2.47 18.58 -7.27
N LYS A 12 2.12 17.97 -6.14
CA LYS A 12 2.35 18.52 -4.80
C LYS A 12 3.24 17.64 -3.96
N SER A 13 3.55 16.43 -4.45
CA SER A 13 4.32 15.41 -3.74
C SER A 13 3.75 15.14 -2.35
N VAL A 14 2.45 14.81 -2.29
CA VAL A 14 1.77 14.43 -1.04
C VAL A 14 0.77 13.31 -1.28
N ILE A 15 0.59 12.44 -0.29
CA ILE A 15 -0.51 11.48 -0.25
C ILE A 15 -1.85 12.16 0.04
N ARG A 16 -2.91 11.69 -0.63
CA ARG A 16 -4.28 12.18 -0.52
C ARG A 16 -5.22 11.02 -0.16
N GLU A 17 -6.11 11.24 0.79
CA GLU A 17 -7.19 10.30 1.08
C GLU A 17 -8.28 10.41 0.00
N VAL A 18 -8.55 9.33 -0.71
CA VAL A 18 -9.53 9.32 -1.80
C VAL A 18 -10.94 9.17 -1.22
N ALA A 19 -11.80 10.13 -1.55
CA ALA A 19 -13.20 10.13 -1.15
C ALA A 19 -14.10 9.54 -2.24
N VAL A 20 -13.87 9.91 -3.51
CA VAL A 20 -14.72 9.51 -4.64
C VAL A 20 -13.88 9.15 -5.86
N LEU A 21 -14.22 8.05 -6.51
CA LEU A 21 -13.69 7.64 -7.81
C LEU A 21 -14.74 7.82 -8.89
N HIS A 22 -14.43 8.61 -9.91
CA HIS A 22 -15.30 8.79 -11.07
C HIS A 22 -14.82 7.92 -12.22
N PHE A 23 -15.65 6.95 -12.61
CA PHE A 23 -15.34 6.05 -13.72
C PHE A 23 -15.99 6.52 -15.02
N THR A 24 -15.24 6.39 -16.11
CA THR A 24 -15.81 6.45 -17.46
C THR A 24 -16.69 5.22 -17.71
N LYS A 25 -17.55 5.28 -18.74
CA LYS A 25 -18.34 4.13 -19.20
C LYS A 25 -17.48 2.89 -19.51
N GLY A 26 -16.21 3.09 -19.89
CA GLY A 26 -15.25 2.01 -20.16
C GLY A 26 -14.52 1.49 -18.92
N GLY A 27 -14.93 1.86 -17.71
CA GLY A 27 -14.33 1.37 -16.46
C GLY A 27 -13.00 2.02 -16.08
N LYS A 28 -12.49 2.99 -16.85
CA LYS A 28 -11.28 3.75 -16.51
C LYS A 28 -11.60 4.87 -15.53
N VAL A 29 -10.72 5.10 -14.55
CA VAL A 29 -10.82 6.26 -13.65
C VAL A 29 -10.55 7.54 -14.43
N ASN A 30 -11.51 8.46 -14.44
CA ASN A 30 -11.43 9.76 -15.08
C ASN A 30 -10.88 10.83 -14.12
N SER A 31 -11.50 10.93 -12.95
CA SER A 31 -11.14 11.88 -11.91
C SER A 31 -11.31 11.26 -10.53
N ILE A 32 -10.61 11.84 -9.58
CA ILE A 32 -10.60 11.46 -8.17
C ILE A 32 -10.97 12.71 -7.38
N GLU A 33 -11.84 12.54 -6.38
CA GLU A 33 -12.04 13.54 -5.34
C GLU A 33 -11.33 13.11 -4.07
N TYR A 34 -10.67 14.06 -3.42
CA TYR A 34 -10.02 13.85 -2.13
C TYR A 34 -10.39 14.95 -1.14
N TRP A 35 -10.32 14.63 0.14
CA TRP A 35 -10.52 15.60 1.22
C TRP A 35 -9.33 16.56 1.28
N LYS A 36 -9.60 17.85 1.04
CA LYS A 36 -8.62 18.92 1.33
C LYS A 36 -8.77 19.39 2.77
N THR A 37 -10.00 19.42 3.27
CA THR A 37 -10.36 19.62 4.67
C THR A 37 -11.51 18.65 4.99
N PRO A 38 -11.91 18.48 6.27
CA PRO A 38 -13.06 17.64 6.62
C PRO A 38 -14.39 18.04 5.98
N SER A 39 -14.49 19.21 5.35
CA SER A 39 -15.71 19.72 4.70
C SER A 39 -15.52 20.15 3.24
N GLU A 40 -14.31 20.05 2.68
CA GLU A 40 -14.00 20.46 1.31
C GLU A 40 -13.38 19.30 0.52
N LEU A 41 -14.08 18.88 -0.53
CA LEU A 41 -13.54 17.97 -1.54
C LEU A 41 -12.90 18.76 -2.69
N LYS A 42 -11.82 18.21 -3.24
CA LYS A 42 -11.24 18.68 -4.49
C LYS A 42 -11.19 17.57 -5.51
N SER A 43 -11.69 17.86 -6.71
CA SER A 43 -11.64 16.97 -7.85
C SER A 43 -10.45 17.25 -8.74
N TYR A 44 -9.73 16.21 -9.13
CA TYR A 44 -8.64 16.30 -10.10
C TYR A 44 -8.66 15.12 -11.08
N HIS A 45 -8.16 15.39 -12.28
CA HIS A 45 -8.02 14.37 -13.31
C HIS A 45 -7.03 13.29 -12.86
N ALA A 46 -7.39 12.02 -13.03
CA ALA A 46 -6.66 10.87 -12.50
C ALA A 46 -5.21 10.78 -12.99
N ARG A 47 -4.91 11.29 -14.19
CA ARG A 47 -3.55 11.35 -14.78
C ARG A 47 -2.46 11.94 -13.86
N ASN A 48 -2.84 12.86 -12.97
CA ASN A 48 -1.90 13.53 -12.06
C ASN A 48 -1.74 12.80 -10.72
N LEU A 49 -2.49 11.72 -10.54
CA LEU A 49 -2.61 10.97 -9.30
C LEU A 49 -2.16 9.52 -9.56
N VAL A 50 -1.57 8.87 -8.57
CA VAL A 50 -1.37 7.41 -8.60
C VAL A 50 -2.20 6.81 -7.48
N LEU A 51 -3.15 5.95 -7.83
CA LEU A 51 -3.98 5.25 -6.86
C LEU A 51 -3.17 4.16 -6.17
N MET A 52 -3.42 4.01 -4.87
CA MET A 52 -2.83 3.00 -4.00
C MET A 52 -3.99 2.37 -3.24
N GLN A 53 -4.26 1.08 -3.48
CA GLN A 53 -5.38 0.37 -2.86
C GLN A 53 -5.00 -0.10 -1.45
N SER A 54 -5.92 0.00 -0.50
CA SER A 54 -5.75 -0.61 0.82
C SER A 54 -5.77 -2.14 0.72
N THR A 55 -4.91 -2.79 1.50
CA THR A 55 -4.96 -4.23 1.74
C THR A 55 -6.14 -4.64 2.62
N GLY A 56 -6.74 -3.69 3.34
CA GLY A 56 -7.75 -3.90 4.38
C GLY A 56 -7.15 -4.38 5.72
N MET A 57 -5.82 -4.50 5.80
CA MET A 57 -5.08 -4.94 6.97
C MET A 57 -4.34 -3.77 7.59
N LYS A 58 -4.03 -3.91 8.88
CA LYS A 58 -3.27 -2.94 9.64
C LYS A 58 -1.98 -3.57 10.14
N ASP A 59 -0.96 -2.73 10.27
CA ASP A 59 0.33 -3.10 10.84
C ASP A 59 0.26 -3.17 12.39
N LYS A 60 1.38 -3.47 13.04
CA LYS A 60 1.46 -3.57 14.51
C LYS A 60 1.16 -2.26 15.25
N ASN A 61 1.21 -1.12 14.55
CA ASN A 61 0.98 0.23 15.07
C ASN A 61 -0.43 0.76 14.71
N ASP A 62 -1.35 -0.13 14.28
CA ASP A 62 -2.71 0.20 13.85
C ASP A 62 -2.78 1.09 12.60
N VAL A 63 -1.70 1.13 11.80
CA VAL A 63 -1.64 1.85 10.52
C VAL A 63 -2.11 0.94 9.39
N GLU A 64 -3.07 1.40 8.60
CA GLU A 64 -3.60 0.65 7.45
C GLU A 64 -2.53 0.53 6.35
N ILE A 65 -2.34 -0.68 5.82
CA ILE A 65 -1.33 -1.01 4.82
C ILE A 65 -1.93 -0.86 3.42
N PHE A 66 -1.25 -0.15 2.53
CA PHE A 66 -1.64 0.13 1.15
C PHE A 66 -0.63 -0.39 0.14
N GLU A 67 -1.08 -0.61 -1.10
CA GLU A 67 -0.21 -0.80 -2.26
C GLU A 67 0.83 0.32 -2.36
N GLY A 68 2.09 -0.04 -2.55
CA GLY A 68 3.24 0.86 -2.60
C GLY A 68 3.82 1.25 -1.24
N ASP A 69 3.28 0.72 -0.13
CA ASP A 69 3.93 0.86 1.18
C ASP A 69 5.22 0.08 1.24
N ILE A 70 6.18 0.65 1.97
CA ILE A 70 7.43 0.00 2.37
C ILE A 70 7.20 -0.50 3.79
N VAL A 71 7.31 -1.81 3.99
CA VAL A 71 7.00 -2.48 5.24
C VAL A 71 8.17 -3.32 5.72
N LEU A 72 8.43 -3.28 7.03
CA LEU A 72 9.26 -4.28 7.68
C LEU A 72 8.40 -5.51 7.97
N VAL A 73 8.86 -6.67 7.50
CA VAL A 73 8.22 -7.96 7.75
C VAL A 73 9.11 -8.77 8.67
N SER A 74 8.56 -9.19 9.81
CA SER A 74 9.22 -10.18 10.67
C SER A 74 8.31 -11.38 10.88
N VAL A 75 8.88 -12.57 10.71
CA VAL A 75 8.22 -13.84 10.99
C VAL A 75 9.27 -14.85 11.44
N GLN A 76 8.93 -15.62 12.47
CA GLN A 76 9.77 -16.72 12.93
C GLN A 76 8.88 -17.92 13.20
N ASN A 77 8.71 -18.77 12.18
CA ASN A 77 7.93 -20.00 12.28
C ASN A 77 8.69 -21.17 11.64
N GLY A 78 8.11 -22.36 11.59
CA GLY A 78 8.78 -23.56 11.04
C GLY A 78 9.12 -23.50 9.54
N PHE A 79 8.67 -22.48 8.82
CA PHE A 79 8.75 -22.34 7.36
C PHE A 79 9.47 -21.06 6.92
N ASP A 80 9.13 -19.92 7.53
CA ASP A 80 9.63 -18.60 7.19
C ASP A 80 10.41 -17.98 8.36
N TYR A 81 11.52 -17.33 8.02
CA TYR A 81 12.43 -16.68 8.95
C TYR A 81 12.85 -15.32 8.38
N LEU A 82 12.05 -14.29 8.66
CA LEU A 82 12.35 -12.90 8.31
C LEU A 82 12.53 -12.11 9.60
N ASP A 83 13.57 -11.28 9.65
CA ASP A 83 13.79 -10.32 10.73
C ASP A 83 13.91 -8.93 10.12
N ASN A 84 12.89 -8.10 10.36
CA ASN A 84 12.76 -6.75 9.84
C ASN A 84 13.13 -6.65 8.35
N LYS A 85 12.70 -7.62 7.55
CA LYS A 85 12.97 -7.64 6.11
C LYS A 85 12.17 -6.53 5.46
N VAL A 86 12.84 -5.65 4.74
CA VAL A 86 12.17 -4.57 4.02
C VAL A 86 11.51 -5.12 2.76
N CYS A 87 10.22 -4.86 2.63
CA CYS A 87 9.40 -5.29 1.51
C CYS A 87 8.58 -4.13 0.94
N ILE A 88 8.22 -4.22 -0.34
CA ILE A 88 7.25 -3.34 -0.98
C ILE A 88 5.93 -4.08 -1.14
N VAL A 89 4.84 -3.45 -0.72
CA VAL A 89 3.49 -3.98 -0.96
C VAL A 89 3.11 -3.76 -2.42
N LYS A 90 2.92 -4.82 -3.20
CA LYS A 90 2.59 -4.71 -4.63
C LYS A 90 1.64 -5.81 -5.08
N ASN A 91 1.05 -5.64 -6.26
CA ASN A 91 0.30 -6.70 -6.92
C ASN A 91 1.22 -7.89 -7.19
N SER A 92 0.79 -9.07 -6.76
CA SER A 92 1.53 -10.30 -6.94
C SER A 92 1.48 -10.78 -8.40
N ILE A 93 2.57 -11.42 -8.83
CA ILE A 93 2.63 -12.13 -10.12
C ILE A 93 2.20 -13.60 -9.92
N GLY A 94 2.48 -14.19 -8.76
CA GLY A 94 2.23 -15.61 -8.46
C GLY A 94 0.96 -15.91 -7.65
N HIS A 95 0.30 -14.90 -7.11
CA HIS A 95 -0.83 -15.00 -6.19
C HIS A 95 -1.93 -14.00 -6.54
N SER A 96 -3.13 -14.24 -6.03
CA SER A 96 -4.23 -13.27 -6.11
C SER A 96 -4.05 -12.19 -5.05
N GLY A 97 -4.02 -10.92 -5.47
CA GLY A 97 -4.04 -9.77 -4.56
C GLY A 97 -2.66 -9.15 -4.31
N LEU A 98 -2.58 -8.37 -3.23
CA LEU A 98 -1.36 -7.69 -2.81
C LEU A 98 -0.48 -8.60 -1.95
N VAL A 99 0.83 -8.49 -2.13
CA VAL A 99 1.88 -9.23 -1.41
C VAL A 99 2.95 -8.25 -0.92
N CYS A 100 3.70 -8.65 0.09
CA CYS A 100 4.97 -8.04 0.45
C CYS A 100 6.07 -8.68 -0.39
N ALA A 101 6.70 -7.93 -1.28
CA ALA A 101 7.84 -8.40 -2.05
C ALA A 101 9.15 -7.85 -1.49
N THR A 102 10.11 -8.71 -1.19
CA THR A 102 11.45 -8.28 -0.73
C THR A 102 12.12 -7.44 -1.81
N VAL A 103 12.84 -6.38 -1.42
CA VAL A 103 13.45 -5.46 -2.39
C VAL A 103 14.65 -6.08 -3.12
N ASP A 104 15.40 -6.93 -2.43
CA ASP A 104 16.65 -7.53 -2.92
C ASP A 104 16.43 -8.77 -3.80
N GLU A 105 15.54 -9.66 -3.39
CA GLU A 105 15.32 -10.96 -4.06
C GLU A 105 13.97 -11.07 -4.78
N ASP A 106 13.12 -10.04 -4.71
CA ASP A 106 11.75 -10.06 -5.26
C ASP A 106 10.88 -11.25 -4.77
N LEU A 107 11.22 -11.84 -3.61
CA LEU A 107 10.45 -12.91 -2.99
C LEU A 107 9.11 -12.37 -2.49
N GLU A 108 8.02 -12.99 -2.94
CA GLU A 108 6.66 -12.61 -2.59
C GLU A 108 6.15 -13.35 -1.36
N TYR A 109 5.79 -12.60 -0.33
CA TYR A 109 5.13 -13.08 0.88
C TYR A 109 3.69 -12.59 0.91
N ARG A 110 2.75 -13.51 1.11
CA ARG A 110 1.35 -13.12 1.31
C ARG A 110 1.21 -12.31 2.59
N ILE A 111 0.28 -11.36 2.54
CA ILE A 111 -0.05 -10.56 3.72
C ILE A 111 -1.15 -11.31 4.46
N PHE A 112 -0.86 -11.68 5.71
CA PHE A 112 -1.77 -12.45 6.56
C PHE A 112 -2.33 -11.56 7.66
N ASN A 113 -3.58 -11.81 8.04
CA ASN A 113 -4.23 -11.22 9.20
C ASN A 113 -5.27 -12.20 9.74
N THR A 114 -4.81 -13.40 10.08
CA THR A 114 -5.64 -14.46 10.64
C THR A 114 -4.95 -15.04 11.87
N GLU A 115 -5.74 -15.57 12.79
CA GLU A 115 -5.24 -16.22 14.03
C GLU A 115 -4.29 -17.41 13.74
N LEU A 116 -4.25 -17.91 12.50
CA LEU A 116 -3.38 -19.01 12.08
C LEU A 116 -1.96 -18.56 11.70
N PHE A 117 -1.74 -17.26 11.53
CA PHE A 117 -0.47 -16.69 11.07
C PHE A 117 -0.11 -15.43 11.89
N GLU A 118 -0.34 -15.49 13.21
CA GLU A 118 -0.07 -14.37 14.14
C GLU A 118 1.43 -14.07 14.29
N GLU A 119 2.31 -14.98 13.88
CA GLU A 119 3.76 -14.79 13.91
C GLU A 119 4.25 -13.77 12.87
N TYR A 120 3.43 -13.49 11.86
CA TYR A 120 3.71 -12.44 10.89
C TYR A 120 3.44 -11.08 11.50
N THR A 121 4.47 -10.25 11.56
CA THR A 121 4.38 -8.87 11.99
C THR A 121 4.78 -7.94 10.86
N TYR A 122 4.04 -6.85 10.75
CA TYR A 122 4.24 -5.81 9.74
C TYR A 122 4.41 -4.46 10.43
N GLU A 123 5.28 -3.62 9.90
CA GLU A 123 5.41 -2.22 10.28
C GLU A 123 5.59 -1.37 9.03
N VAL A 124 4.68 -0.42 8.79
CA VAL A 124 4.81 0.53 7.69
C VAL A 124 5.88 1.56 8.08
N ILE A 125 6.95 1.63 7.31
CA ILE A 125 8.06 2.58 7.53
C ILE A 125 8.09 3.72 6.50
N GLY A 126 7.28 3.62 5.44
CA GLY A 126 7.20 4.63 4.41
C GLY A 126 6.43 4.14 3.20
N ASN A 127 6.57 4.85 2.08
CA ASN A 127 6.07 4.39 0.78
C ASN A 127 7.00 4.79 -0.35
N ILE A 128 6.89 4.10 -1.49
CA ILE A 128 7.79 4.27 -2.64
C ILE A 128 7.77 5.69 -3.26
N TYR A 129 6.80 6.55 -2.90
CA TYR A 129 6.70 7.91 -3.42
C TYR A 129 7.31 8.96 -2.48
N GLU A 130 7.07 8.81 -1.18
CA GLU A 130 7.55 9.77 -0.16
C GLU A 130 8.91 9.38 0.43
N ASN A 131 9.30 8.11 0.32
CA ASN A 131 10.46 7.53 1.01
C ASN A 131 11.28 6.61 0.09
N SER A 132 11.59 7.07 -1.12
CA SER A 132 12.38 6.28 -2.08
C SER A 132 13.78 5.94 -1.56
N GLU A 133 14.34 6.76 -0.67
CA GLU A 133 15.64 6.55 -0.02
C GLU A 133 15.71 5.24 0.79
N LEU A 134 14.58 4.74 1.30
CA LEU A 134 14.52 3.47 2.05
C LEU A 134 14.78 2.23 1.18
N LEU A 135 14.84 2.40 -0.14
CA LEU A 135 15.10 1.33 -1.11
C LEU A 135 16.55 1.33 -1.60
N GLU A 136 17.33 2.38 -1.33
CA GLU A 136 18.71 2.52 -1.82
C GLU A 136 19.75 1.85 -0.90
N GLU A 137 19.38 1.56 0.35
CA GLU A 137 20.29 1.05 1.40
C GLU A 137 20.24 -0.49 1.61
N GLN A 138 19.69 -1.26 0.67
CA GLN A 138 19.54 -2.72 0.77
C GLN A 138 20.57 -3.52 -0.02
#